data_AF-A0A8C8EDT3-F1
#
_entry.id   AF-A0A8C8EDT3-F1
#
_cell.length_a   1.000
_cell.length_b   1.000
_cell.length_c   1.000
_cell.angle_alpha   90.00
_cell.angle_beta   90.00
_cell.angle_gamma   90.00
#
_symmetry.space_group_name_H-M   'P 1'
#
loop_
_entity.id
_entity.type
_entity.pdbx_description
1 polymer ?
#
loop_
_entity_poly.entity_id
_entity_poly.type
_entity_poly.pdbx_seq_one_letter_code
_entity_poly.pdbx_strand_id
1 'polypeptide(L)'
;MSSETFKQKLHSVPDQTSSEEQMENWSKETHILEQKKEDFCVEFQFHQNSQKSPEFFIHAEGEVLKPSDFPVTSQRGGAQNYCNSSPEESSTIERKANRMVPEFISSWKDAADLGGKTETAFLLKELDTLRAKNKKLQDKLSEKDKELKTIKLDLELQESATEAKIAEKVAALVEEVYSAQRERDEAVMARLRLANEERDEAFLRVQRLEASLKELENINPEENDMTLQELLNRINNADTGIDILKNGAIILNRIHRTKERKKKIIAEEMNAVIEQRDAALSQCKRLEQELHHLKEQNQTSANNTRHLTAENNQERALKAELTALQQEKEAILQQCKKLEEEIRTLRVYYSLYKSVSEGMSLKDQLNCTFGTSEGGLQGREDVVTLTYHQIEDLAAQLQQAQSEQKDTELKLQKALVASQEANEKVQKLERLVDVLRKKVGAGTIRTVI
;
A
#
# COMPACT_ATOMS: atom_id res chain seq x y z
N MET A 1 -37.39 82.79 33.51
CA MET A 1 -36.78 81.52 33.92
C MET A 1 -37.62 80.36 33.41
N SER A 2 -37.28 79.51 32.46
CA SER A 2 -36.44 79.58 31.26
C SER A 2 -36.99 78.44 30.39
N SER A 3 -37.62 78.75 29.26
CA SER A 3 -38.13 77.76 28.31
C SER A 3 -37.05 77.44 27.28
N GLU A 4 -36.45 76.26 27.35
CA GLU A 4 -35.57 75.74 26.30
C GLU A 4 -36.28 74.63 25.52
N THR A 5 -36.54 74.94 24.27
CA THR A 5 -37.08 74.10 23.21
C THR A 5 -35.95 73.26 22.60
N PHE A 6 -35.89 71.97 22.90
CA PHE A 6 -35.05 71.03 22.16
C PHE A 6 -35.84 70.38 21.02
N LYS A 7 -35.61 70.87 19.80
CA LYS A 7 -35.97 70.19 18.55
C LYS A 7 -35.09 68.94 18.40
N GLN A 8 -35.68 67.75 18.43
CA GLN A 8 -35.02 66.54 17.94
C GLN A 8 -35.52 66.20 16.52
N LYS A 9 -34.54 65.95 15.65
CA LYS A 9 -34.66 65.64 14.22
C LYS A 9 -35.53 64.40 14.01
N LEU A 10 -36.52 64.52 13.13
CA LEU A 10 -37.10 63.39 12.40
C LEU A 10 -36.02 62.85 11.46
N HIS A 11 -35.43 61.70 11.78
CA HIS A 11 -34.66 60.91 10.83
C HIS A 11 -35.62 60.15 9.93
N SER A 12 -35.42 60.29 8.62
CA SER A 12 -36.11 59.55 7.57
C SER A 12 -36.01 58.04 7.81
N VAL A 13 -37.16 57.37 7.79
CA VAL A 13 -37.27 55.91 7.71
C VAL A 13 -36.71 55.49 6.34
N PRO A 14 -35.79 54.51 6.26
CA PRO A 14 -35.42 53.91 4.98
C PRO A 14 -36.52 52.93 4.55
N ASP A 15 -36.97 53.09 3.31
CA ASP A 15 -37.85 52.13 2.62
C ASP A 15 -37.22 50.74 2.66
N GLN A 16 -37.89 49.78 3.32
CA GLN A 16 -37.49 48.38 3.34
C GLN A 16 -38.21 47.63 2.21
N THR A 17 -37.70 47.77 0.99
CA THR A 17 -38.02 46.92 -0.17
C THR A 17 -36.80 46.09 -0.59
N SER A 18 -36.06 45.56 0.38
CA SER A 18 -34.81 44.79 0.17
C SER A 18 -34.92 43.31 0.55
N SER A 19 -36.10 42.81 0.94
CA SER A 19 -36.29 41.39 1.29
C SER A 19 -36.43 40.48 0.07
N GLU A 20 -36.89 41.00 -1.07
CA GLU A 20 -37.15 40.20 -2.28
C GLU A 20 -35.84 39.86 -3.02
N GLU A 21 -34.90 40.81 -3.14
CA GLU A 21 -33.56 40.55 -3.72
C GLU A 21 -32.69 39.65 -2.83
N GLN A 22 -32.86 39.70 -1.50
CA GLN A 22 -32.13 38.80 -0.60
C GLN A 22 -32.65 37.35 -0.69
N MET A 23 -33.95 37.11 -0.80
CA MET A 23 -34.48 35.74 -0.97
C MET A 23 -34.08 35.09 -2.30
N GLU A 24 -33.92 35.88 -3.36
CA GLU A 24 -33.55 35.35 -4.68
C GLU A 24 -32.07 34.93 -4.74
N ASN A 25 -31.17 35.62 -4.02
CA ASN A 25 -29.75 35.23 -3.94
C ASN A 25 -29.54 33.95 -3.13
N TRP A 26 -30.28 33.76 -2.03
CA TRP A 26 -30.18 32.53 -1.22
C TRP A 26 -30.77 31.31 -1.96
N SER A 27 -31.79 31.52 -2.78
CA SER A 27 -32.37 30.46 -3.63
C SER A 27 -31.41 30.05 -4.77
N LYS A 28 -30.64 30.99 -5.33
CA LYS A 28 -29.62 30.69 -6.36
C LYS A 28 -28.41 29.97 -5.76
N GLU A 29 -28.00 30.35 -4.54
CA GLU A 29 -26.84 29.75 -3.87
C GLU A 29 -27.12 28.32 -3.36
N THR A 30 -28.35 28.05 -2.93
CA THR A 30 -28.81 26.68 -2.57
C THR A 30 -28.89 25.76 -3.79
N HIS A 31 -29.39 26.25 -4.93
CA HIS A 31 -29.48 25.46 -6.16
C HIS A 31 -28.10 25.10 -6.75
N ILE A 32 -27.10 25.97 -6.60
CA ILE A 32 -25.70 25.70 -7.01
C ILE A 32 -25.04 24.65 -6.09
N LEU A 33 -25.40 24.62 -4.81
CA LEU A 33 -24.86 23.68 -3.85
C LEU A 33 -25.47 22.27 -4.01
N GLU A 34 -26.75 22.17 -4.36
CA GLU A 34 -27.39 20.88 -4.69
C GLU A 34 -26.85 20.29 -5.99
N GLN A 35 -26.64 21.10 -7.02
CA GLN A 35 -26.09 20.64 -8.29
C GLN A 35 -24.66 20.10 -8.16
N LYS A 36 -23.81 20.74 -7.33
CA LYS A 36 -22.47 20.23 -7.00
C LYS A 36 -22.49 18.92 -6.21
N LYS A 37 -23.56 18.66 -5.45
CA LYS A 37 -23.71 17.44 -4.65
C LYS A 37 -24.15 16.24 -5.50
N GLU A 38 -24.96 16.48 -6.54
CA GLU A 38 -25.33 15.47 -7.52
C GLU A 38 -24.14 15.08 -8.42
N ASP A 39 -23.35 16.05 -8.89
CA ASP A 39 -22.14 15.79 -9.70
C ASP A 39 -21.11 14.95 -8.92
N PHE A 40 -20.95 15.21 -7.62
CA PHE A 40 -20.05 14.44 -6.74
C PHE A 40 -20.55 13.00 -6.47
N CYS A 41 -21.86 12.78 -6.55
CA CYS A 41 -22.48 11.47 -6.33
C CYS A 41 -22.34 10.55 -7.55
N VAL A 42 -22.40 11.13 -8.76
CA VAL A 42 -22.20 10.40 -10.03
C VAL A 42 -20.74 9.95 -10.19
N GLU A 43 -19.78 10.76 -9.76
CA GLU A 43 -18.35 10.45 -9.85
C GLU A 43 -17.92 9.29 -8.92
N PHE A 44 -18.58 9.14 -7.77
CA PHE A 44 -18.35 8.04 -6.84
C PHE A 44 -18.93 6.70 -7.32
N GLN A 45 -19.98 6.73 -8.14
CA GLN A 45 -20.63 5.53 -8.69
C GLN A 45 -19.79 4.86 -9.80
N PHE A 46 -18.93 5.62 -10.50
CA PHE A 46 -18.03 5.07 -11.52
C PHE A 46 -16.81 4.34 -10.95
N HIS A 47 -16.36 4.69 -9.74
CA HIS A 47 -15.19 4.05 -9.13
C HIS A 47 -15.47 2.69 -8.46
N GLN A 48 -16.73 2.40 -8.07
CA GLN A 48 -17.08 1.11 -7.44
C GLN A 48 -17.24 -0.06 -8.42
N ASN A 49 -17.44 0.20 -9.72
CA ASN A 49 -17.72 -0.86 -10.71
C ASN A 49 -16.48 -1.52 -11.34
N SER A 50 -15.25 -1.17 -10.93
CA SER A 50 -14.01 -1.64 -11.57
C SER A 50 -13.25 -2.73 -10.81
N GLN A 51 -13.72 -3.20 -9.65
CA GLN A 51 -13.11 -4.31 -8.93
C GLN A 51 -13.94 -5.60 -9.03
N LYS A 52 -13.85 -6.28 -10.17
CA LYS A 52 -14.19 -7.71 -10.29
C LYS A 52 -12.92 -8.54 -10.21
N SER A 53 -12.77 -9.31 -9.14
CA SER A 53 -11.85 -10.45 -9.08
C SER A 53 -12.65 -11.75 -9.26
N PRO A 54 -12.07 -12.81 -9.86
CA PRO A 54 -12.83 -13.95 -10.36
C PRO A 54 -13.20 -14.94 -9.25
N GLU A 55 -14.45 -15.40 -9.30
CA GLU A 55 -15.04 -16.42 -8.43
C GLU A 55 -14.43 -17.81 -8.70
N PHE A 56 -13.94 -18.48 -7.65
CA PHE A 56 -13.73 -19.92 -7.66
C PHE A 56 -14.98 -20.62 -7.09
N PHE A 57 -15.59 -21.46 -7.92
CA PHE A 57 -16.66 -22.39 -7.59
C PHE A 57 -16.16 -23.52 -6.68
N ILE A 58 -16.88 -23.81 -5.59
CA ILE A 58 -17.17 -25.19 -5.15
C ILE A 58 -18.63 -25.26 -4.70
N HIS A 59 -19.40 -26.13 -5.35
CA HIS A 59 -20.78 -26.46 -5.00
C HIS A 59 -20.83 -27.53 -3.88
N ALA A 60 -21.68 -27.21 -2.90
CA ALA A 60 -22.58 -28.02 -2.07
C ALA A 60 -22.48 -29.57 -2.04
N GLU A 61 -22.47 -30.12 -0.83
CA GLU A 61 -23.43 -31.10 -0.27
C GLU A 61 -23.49 -30.80 1.25
N GLY A 62 -24.59 -30.76 1.99
CA GLY A 62 -25.94 -31.24 1.77
C GLY A 62 -26.33 -32.29 2.82
N GLU A 63 -26.32 -31.98 4.13
CA GLU A 63 -27.01 -32.87 5.08
C GLU A 63 -27.52 -32.16 6.35
N VAL A 64 -28.82 -32.33 6.55
CA VAL A 64 -29.67 -31.81 7.61
C VAL A 64 -29.67 -32.84 8.75
N LEU A 65 -29.35 -32.44 9.98
CA LEU A 65 -29.79 -33.19 11.16
C LEU A 65 -30.28 -32.28 12.29
N LYS A 66 -31.55 -32.48 12.64
CA LYS A 66 -32.22 -31.96 13.83
C LYS A 66 -31.77 -32.73 15.09
N PRO A 67 -31.85 -32.12 16.29
CA PRO A 67 -31.51 -32.76 17.56
C PRO A 67 -32.75 -33.38 18.25
N SER A 68 -32.63 -34.64 18.66
CA SER A 68 -33.47 -35.39 19.64
C SER A 68 -32.71 -36.72 19.87
N ASP A 69 -32.45 -37.29 21.05
CA ASP A 69 -33.07 -37.23 22.37
C ASP A 69 -32.02 -37.54 23.46
N PHE A 70 -32.14 -36.87 24.61
CA PHE A 70 -31.57 -37.34 25.88
C PHE A 70 -32.49 -38.42 26.48
N PRO A 71 -31.95 -39.33 27.30
CA PRO A 71 -32.63 -39.74 28.51
C PRO A 71 -31.97 -39.09 29.73
N VAL A 72 -32.84 -38.42 30.48
CA VAL A 72 -32.67 -37.90 31.83
C VAL A 72 -32.31 -39.04 32.79
N THR A 73 -31.31 -38.82 33.65
CA THR A 73 -31.36 -39.36 35.01
C THR A 73 -31.15 -38.23 36.01
N SER A 74 -32.19 -38.03 36.81
CA SER A 74 -32.30 -37.12 37.94
C SER A 74 -31.64 -37.72 39.18
N GLN A 75 -30.89 -36.90 39.93
CA GLN A 75 -30.73 -36.94 41.40
C GLN A 75 -29.87 -35.72 41.81
N ARG A 76 -30.49 -34.59 42.20
CA ARG A 76 -30.82 -34.17 43.56
C ARG A 76 -29.73 -34.46 44.62
N GLY A 77 -29.04 -33.38 45.02
CA GLY A 77 -28.94 -32.98 46.42
C GLY A 77 -27.71 -33.40 47.22
N GLY A 78 -26.88 -32.40 47.57
CA GLY A 78 -26.59 -32.11 48.97
C GLY A 78 -25.47 -32.87 49.68
N ALA A 79 -24.37 -32.13 49.85
CA ALA A 79 -23.47 -32.10 51.02
C ALA A 79 -22.40 -33.19 51.21
N GLN A 80 -21.21 -32.65 51.51
CA GLN A 80 -20.21 -33.15 52.45
C GLN A 80 -19.21 -34.19 51.92
N ASN A 81 -18.00 -33.72 51.61
CA ASN A 81 -16.84 -34.04 52.45
C ASN A 81 -15.60 -33.24 52.01
N TYR A 82 -15.09 -32.45 52.95
CA TYR A 82 -13.68 -32.09 53.01
C TYR A 82 -12.87 -33.38 53.11
N CYS A 83 -11.85 -33.55 52.27
CA CYS A 83 -10.71 -34.39 52.63
C CYS A 83 -9.43 -33.75 52.10
N ASN A 84 -8.65 -33.33 53.10
CA ASN A 84 -7.23 -33.06 53.05
C ASN A 84 -6.47 -34.18 52.33
N SER A 85 -5.48 -33.79 51.54
CA SER A 85 -4.31 -34.65 51.29
C SER A 85 -3.07 -33.79 51.52
N SER A 86 -2.62 -33.82 52.78
CA SER A 86 -1.27 -33.47 53.21
C SER A 86 -0.31 -34.64 52.95
N PRO A 87 1.01 -34.40 53.04
CA PRO A 87 2.02 -35.03 52.20
C PRO A 87 2.47 -36.41 52.71
N GLU A 88 2.75 -37.32 51.78
CA GLU A 88 3.39 -38.60 52.10
C GLU A 88 4.85 -38.35 52.53
N GLU A 89 5.06 -38.36 53.84
CA GLU A 89 6.34 -38.53 54.49
C GLU A 89 6.91 -39.92 54.17
N SER A 90 8.10 -39.94 53.58
CA SER A 90 8.89 -41.16 53.38
C SER A 90 9.43 -41.60 54.74
N SER A 91 8.82 -42.64 55.32
CA SER A 91 9.23 -43.22 56.59
C SER A 91 10.55 -43.99 56.47
N THR A 92 11.43 -43.70 57.43
CA THR A 92 12.66 -44.39 57.80
C THR A 92 12.41 -45.86 58.11
N ILE A 93 13.01 -46.76 57.33
CA ILE A 93 13.21 -48.16 57.74
C ILE A 93 14.67 -48.30 58.20
N GLU A 94 14.84 -48.33 59.51
CA GLU A 94 16.01 -48.85 60.21
C GLU A 94 16.34 -50.27 59.72
N ARG A 95 17.44 -50.42 58.97
CA ARG A 95 18.04 -51.74 58.74
C ARG A 95 18.93 -52.09 59.92
N LYS A 96 18.29 -52.78 60.86
CA LYS A 96 18.87 -53.50 62.00
C LYS A 96 20.11 -54.32 61.57
N ALA A 97 21.21 -54.06 62.26
CA ALA A 97 22.41 -54.89 62.25
C ALA A 97 22.11 -56.33 62.70
N ASN A 98 23.00 -57.24 62.32
CA ASN A 98 23.08 -58.68 62.62
C ASN A 98 22.45 -59.64 61.60
N ARG A 99 23.24 -60.04 60.60
CA ARG A 99 23.48 -61.47 60.33
C ARG A 99 24.78 -61.66 59.53
N MET A 100 25.58 -62.60 60.03
CA MET A 100 26.92 -63.01 59.60
C MET A 100 27.07 -63.20 58.08
N VAL A 101 28.17 -62.69 57.53
CA VAL A 101 28.78 -63.12 56.27
C VAL A 101 30.29 -63.27 56.53
N PRO A 102 30.94 -64.32 55.96
CA PRO A 102 31.95 -65.14 56.62
C PRO A 102 33.37 -64.57 56.68
N GLU A 103 34.25 -65.32 57.37
CA GLU A 103 35.73 -65.23 57.46
C GLU A 103 36.48 -65.22 56.11
N PHE A 104 36.11 -64.34 55.18
CA PHE A 104 36.76 -64.22 53.86
C PHE A 104 37.84 -63.12 53.82
N ILE A 105 37.94 -62.28 54.86
CA ILE A 105 38.87 -61.14 54.90
C ILE A 105 40.22 -61.52 55.58
N SER A 106 40.30 -62.67 56.23
CA SER A 106 41.52 -63.14 56.91
C SER A 106 42.63 -63.60 55.96
N SER A 107 42.36 -63.79 54.66
CA SER A 107 43.33 -64.34 53.69
C SER A 107 44.13 -63.30 52.89
N TRP A 108 43.90 -61.99 53.07
CA TRP A 108 44.57 -60.96 52.27
C TRP A 108 45.70 -60.23 53.00
N LYS A 109 46.02 -60.65 54.23
CA LYS A 109 47.08 -60.01 55.03
C LYS A 109 48.51 -60.35 54.57
N ASP A 110 48.71 -61.42 53.81
CA ASP A 110 50.07 -61.95 53.54
C ASP A 110 50.57 -61.80 52.08
N ALA A 111 49.84 -61.10 51.20
CA ALA A 111 50.32 -60.74 49.85
C ALA A 111 50.77 -59.27 49.75
N ALA A 112 51.04 -58.66 50.90
CA ALA A 112 51.33 -57.24 51.04
C ALA A 112 52.82 -56.92 50.97
N ASP A 113 53.55 -57.36 49.93
CA ASP A 113 54.76 -56.62 49.59
C ASP A 113 55.13 -56.67 48.11
N LEU A 114 55.20 -55.47 47.52
CA LEU A 114 55.84 -55.06 46.26
C LEU A 114 55.11 -55.19 44.92
N GLY A 115 54.09 -56.06 44.74
CA GLY A 115 53.31 -56.15 43.48
C GLY A 115 51.88 -55.59 43.52
N GLY A 116 51.15 -55.85 44.61
CA GLY A 116 49.72 -55.47 44.74
C GLY A 116 49.50 -53.98 45.05
N LYS A 117 50.51 -53.25 45.52
CA LYS A 117 50.38 -51.84 45.94
C LYS A 117 50.12 -50.90 44.76
N THR A 118 50.66 -51.20 43.57
CA THR A 118 50.43 -50.42 42.34
C THR A 118 49.07 -50.70 41.73
N GLU A 119 48.68 -51.98 41.60
CA GLU A 119 47.38 -52.38 41.06
C GLU A 119 46.21 -51.94 41.96
N THR A 120 46.36 -52.02 43.28
CA THR A 120 45.38 -51.45 44.22
C THR A 120 45.26 -49.93 44.09
N ALA A 121 46.36 -49.21 43.85
CA ALA A 121 46.31 -47.76 43.62
C ALA A 121 45.62 -47.40 42.29
N PHE A 122 45.84 -48.18 41.21
CA PHE A 122 45.15 -47.98 39.93
C PHE A 122 43.64 -48.23 40.05
N LEU A 123 43.22 -49.31 40.72
CA LEU A 123 41.80 -49.61 40.95
C LEU A 123 41.11 -48.56 41.83
N LEU A 124 41.80 -48.02 42.84
CA LEU A 124 41.28 -46.92 43.65
C LEU A 124 41.09 -45.65 42.82
N LYS A 125 42.07 -45.30 41.97
CA LYS A 125 41.97 -44.15 41.06
C LYS A 125 40.81 -44.33 40.09
N GLU A 126 40.64 -45.52 39.52
CA GLU A 126 39.51 -45.83 38.64
C GLU A 126 38.18 -45.73 39.39
N LEU A 127 38.08 -46.29 40.59
CA LEU A 127 36.92 -46.18 41.46
C LEU A 127 36.58 -44.72 41.77
N ASP A 128 37.58 -43.88 42.03
CA ASP A 128 37.39 -42.45 42.27
C ASP A 128 36.93 -41.72 41.00
N THR A 129 37.45 -42.09 39.82
CA THR A 129 36.93 -41.55 38.55
C THR A 129 35.47 -41.97 38.29
N LEU A 130 35.10 -43.21 38.64
CA LEU A 130 33.73 -43.71 38.52
C LEU A 130 32.79 -43.02 39.52
N ARG A 131 33.23 -42.80 40.76
CA ARG A 131 32.49 -42.03 41.77
C ARG A 131 32.26 -40.58 41.31
N ALA A 132 33.30 -39.93 40.77
CA ALA A 132 33.18 -38.58 40.23
C ALA A 132 32.22 -38.51 39.04
N LYS A 133 32.28 -39.49 38.13
CA LYS A 133 31.32 -39.62 37.02
C LYS A 133 29.90 -39.84 37.52
N ASN A 134 29.68 -40.73 38.48
CA ASN A 134 28.36 -41.02 39.04
C ASN A 134 27.78 -39.78 39.72
N LYS A 135 28.57 -39.08 40.56
CA LYS A 135 28.17 -37.80 41.16
C LYS A 135 27.77 -36.76 40.09
N LYS A 136 28.56 -36.62 39.03
CA LYS A 136 28.23 -35.72 37.90
C LYS A 136 26.93 -36.12 37.19
N LEU A 137 26.65 -37.41 37.04
CA LEU A 137 25.40 -37.89 36.46
C LEU A 137 24.21 -37.64 37.39
N GLN A 138 24.38 -37.81 38.70
CA GLN A 138 23.37 -37.49 39.71
C GLN A 138 23.05 -36.00 39.75
N ASP A 139 24.07 -35.14 39.68
CA ASP A 139 23.90 -33.68 39.61
C ASP A 139 23.12 -33.29 38.35
N LYS A 140 23.50 -33.84 37.18
CA LYS A 140 22.77 -33.64 35.92
C LYS A 140 21.33 -34.13 35.96
N LEU A 141 21.08 -35.28 36.58
CA LEU A 141 19.72 -35.80 36.74
C LEU A 141 18.89 -34.86 37.61
N SER A 142 19.44 -34.39 38.73
CA SER A 142 18.77 -33.43 39.62
C SER A 142 18.51 -32.07 38.95
N GLU A 143 19.38 -31.65 38.04
CA GLU A 143 19.21 -30.43 37.23
C GLU A 143 18.07 -30.62 36.22
N LYS A 144 18.04 -31.74 35.49
CA LYS A 144 16.96 -32.06 34.56
C LYS A 144 15.60 -32.23 35.25
N ASP A 145 15.58 -32.81 36.45
CA ASP A 145 14.36 -32.90 37.25
C ASP A 145 13.83 -31.52 37.67
N LYS A 146 14.72 -30.57 37.95
CA LYS A 146 14.33 -29.17 38.22
C LYS A 146 13.79 -28.50 36.96
N GLU A 147 14.48 -28.64 35.82
CA GLU A 147 14.02 -28.11 34.52
C GLU A 147 12.62 -28.66 34.16
N LEU A 148 12.39 -29.97 34.32
CA LEU A 148 11.10 -30.59 34.05
C LEU A 148 9.99 -30.06 34.96
N LYS A 149 10.27 -29.86 36.26
CA LYS A 149 9.31 -29.26 37.19
C LYS A 149 8.98 -27.81 36.81
N THR A 150 9.97 -27.02 36.40
CA THR A 150 9.74 -25.65 35.92
C THR A 150 8.86 -25.65 34.68
N ILE A 151 9.18 -26.45 33.66
CA ILE A 151 8.38 -26.53 32.42
C ILE A 151 6.95 -26.97 32.72
N LYS A 152 6.75 -27.92 33.65
CA LYS A 152 5.42 -28.37 34.04
C LYS A 152 4.60 -27.24 34.68
N LEU A 153 5.20 -26.48 35.61
CA LEU A 153 4.55 -25.33 36.23
C LEU A 153 4.23 -24.24 35.21
N ASP A 154 5.14 -23.96 34.26
CA ASP A 154 4.91 -22.97 33.20
C ASP A 154 3.74 -23.37 32.30
N LEU A 155 3.60 -24.67 32.00
CA LEU A 155 2.49 -25.19 31.20
C LEU A 155 1.16 -25.10 31.95
N GLU A 156 1.11 -25.47 33.23
CA GLU A 156 -0.08 -25.31 34.10
C GLU A 156 -0.49 -23.84 34.22
N LEU A 157 0.47 -22.91 34.35
CA LEU A 157 0.21 -21.47 34.36
C LEU A 157 -0.35 -20.97 33.02
N GLN A 158 0.18 -21.46 31.91
CA GLN A 158 -0.32 -21.10 30.58
C GLN A 158 -1.75 -21.62 30.37
N GLU A 159 -2.04 -22.85 30.77
CA GLU A 159 -3.38 -23.45 30.71
C GLU A 159 -4.37 -22.62 31.54
N SER A 160 -4.04 -22.33 32.81
CA SER A 160 -4.85 -21.49 33.68
C SER A 160 -5.09 -20.09 33.11
N ALA A 161 -4.07 -19.48 32.48
CA ALA A 161 -4.21 -18.17 31.84
C ALA A 161 -5.15 -18.23 30.62
N THR A 162 -5.14 -19.33 29.85
CA THR A 162 -6.08 -19.49 28.74
C THR A 162 -7.50 -19.75 29.21
N GLU A 163 -7.68 -20.54 30.27
CA GLU A 163 -8.99 -20.80 30.88
C GLU A 163 -9.60 -19.51 31.44
N ALA A 164 -8.81 -18.69 32.15
CA ALA A 164 -9.24 -17.39 32.64
C ALA A 164 -9.72 -16.46 31.52
N LYS A 165 -8.99 -16.41 30.39
CA LYS A 165 -9.39 -15.62 29.21
C LYS A 165 -10.69 -16.12 28.58
N ILE A 166 -10.91 -17.44 28.57
CA ILE A 166 -12.17 -18.02 28.08
C ILE A 166 -13.30 -17.66 29.04
N ALA A 167 -13.11 -17.81 30.35
CA ALA A 167 -14.09 -17.46 31.37
C ALA A 167 -14.48 -15.97 31.32
N GLU A 168 -13.51 -15.08 31.13
CA GLU A 168 -13.74 -13.65 30.93
C GLU A 168 -14.64 -13.37 29.72
N LYS A 169 -14.33 -13.99 28.57
CA LYS A 169 -15.15 -13.85 27.35
C LYS A 169 -16.56 -14.39 27.54
N VAL A 170 -16.70 -15.54 28.22
CA VAL A 170 -18.00 -16.14 28.52
C VAL A 170 -18.80 -15.24 29.46
N ALA A 171 -18.17 -14.68 30.51
CA ALA A 171 -18.82 -13.75 31.42
C ALA A 171 -19.31 -12.49 30.69
N ALA A 172 -18.48 -11.91 29.82
CA ALA A 172 -18.87 -10.75 29.01
C ALA A 172 -20.07 -11.03 28.10
N LEU A 173 -20.08 -12.19 27.42
CA LEU A 173 -21.22 -12.60 26.59
C LEU A 173 -22.50 -12.81 27.40
N VAL A 174 -22.38 -13.39 28.60
CA VAL A 174 -23.53 -13.58 29.50
C VAL A 174 -24.10 -12.23 29.95
N GLU A 175 -23.25 -11.27 30.32
CA GLU A 175 -23.66 -9.91 30.67
C GLU A 175 -24.33 -9.17 29.50
N GLU A 176 -23.82 -9.34 28.27
CA GLU A 176 -24.42 -8.78 27.06
C GLU A 176 -25.82 -9.37 26.81
N VAL A 177 -25.98 -10.69 26.92
CA VAL A 177 -27.29 -11.36 26.80
C VAL A 177 -28.26 -10.86 27.86
N TYR A 178 -27.84 -10.72 29.12
CA TYR A 178 -28.69 -10.17 30.17
C TYR A 178 -29.09 -8.71 29.91
N SER A 179 -28.17 -7.90 29.39
CA SER A 179 -28.43 -6.50 29.06
C SER A 179 -29.42 -6.40 27.89
N ALA A 180 -29.19 -7.14 26.80
CA ALA A 180 -30.10 -7.20 25.66
C ALA A 180 -31.49 -7.72 26.05
N GLN A 181 -31.57 -8.69 26.95
CA GLN A 181 -32.84 -9.20 27.46
C GLN A 181 -33.60 -8.14 28.27
N ARG A 182 -32.90 -7.37 29.11
CA ARG A 182 -33.49 -6.27 29.87
C ARG A 182 -34.02 -5.18 28.93
N GLU A 183 -33.24 -4.79 27.94
CA GLU A 183 -33.65 -3.81 26.92
C GLU A 183 -34.89 -4.30 26.14
N ARG A 184 -34.91 -5.58 25.77
CA ARG A 184 -36.07 -6.21 25.11
C ARG A 184 -37.31 -6.14 26.00
N ASP A 185 -37.21 -6.47 27.28
CA ASP A 185 -38.33 -6.43 28.22
C ASP A 185 -38.81 -5.00 28.46
N GLU A 186 -37.89 -4.04 28.58
CA GLU A 186 -38.21 -2.62 28.71
C GLU A 186 -38.95 -2.10 27.46
N ALA A 187 -38.46 -2.42 26.27
CA ALA A 187 -39.10 -2.05 25.01
C ALA A 187 -40.49 -2.67 24.86
N VAL A 188 -40.67 -3.94 25.26
CA VAL A 188 -41.97 -4.60 25.26
C VAL A 188 -42.93 -3.93 26.23
N MET A 189 -42.48 -3.62 27.45
CA MET A 189 -43.29 -2.91 28.44
C MET A 189 -43.64 -1.49 28.00
N ALA A 190 -42.73 -0.78 27.34
CA ALA A 190 -42.99 0.54 26.77
C ALA A 190 -44.06 0.48 25.67
N ARG A 191 -43.96 -0.48 24.74
CA ARG A 191 -44.97 -0.68 23.69
C ARG A 191 -46.34 -1.03 24.26
N LEU A 192 -46.39 -1.89 25.29
CA LEU A 192 -47.63 -2.25 25.95
C LEU A 192 -48.28 -1.04 26.64
N ARG A 193 -47.49 -0.17 27.27
CA ARG A 193 -48.00 1.08 27.87
C ARG A 193 -48.58 2.01 26.81
N LEU A 194 -47.85 2.26 25.72
CA LEU A 194 -48.34 3.07 24.60
C LEU A 194 -49.64 2.51 24.02
N ALA A 195 -49.73 1.20 23.79
CA ALA A 195 -50.96 0.60 23.28
C ALA A 195 -52.15 0.78 24.25
N ASN A 196 -51.91 0.72 25.57
CA ASN A 196 -52.95 1.00 26.56
C ASN A 196 -53.34 2.48 26.58
N GLU A 197 -52.37 3.39 26.51
CA GLU A 197 -52.61 4.85 26.42
C GLU A 197 -53.41 5.20 25.17
N GLU A 198 -53.04 4.67 23.99
CA GLU A 198 -53.76 4.86 22.73
C GLU A 198 -55.20 4.32 22.80
N ARG A 199 -55.38 3.14 23.40
CA ARG A 199 -56.71 2.56 23.62
C ARG A 199 -57.55 3.44 24.54
N ASP A 200 -56.97 3.91 25.63
CA ASP A 200 -57.67 4.73 26.62
C ASP A 200 -58.00 6.12 26.04
N GLU A 201 -57.12 6.70 25.23
CA GLU A 201 -57.40 7.90 24.45
C GLU A 201 -58.53 7.68 23.44
N ALA A 202 -58.51 6.57 22.70
CA ALA A 202 -59.57 6.23 21.76
C ALA A 202 -60.91 6.07 22.49
N PHE A 203 -60.91 5.42 23.65
CA PHE A 203 -62.08 5.28 24.50
C PHE A 203 -62.61 6.65 24.97
N LEU A 204 -61.73 7.55 25.42
CA LEU A 204 -62.11 8.91 25.80
C LEU A 204 -62.66 9.71 24.62
N ARG A 205 -62.10 9.56 23.40
CA ARG A 205 -62.63 10.20 22.19
C ARG A 205 -64.04 9.69 21.87
N VAL A 206 -64.26 8.37 21.92
CA VAL A 206 -65.59 7.78 21.71
C VAL A 206 -66.57 8.31 22.74
N GLN A 207 -66.22 8.32 24.03
CA GLN A 207 -67.10 8.83 25.09
C GLN A 207 -67.45 10.33 24.90
N ARG A 208 -66.49 11.16 24.46
CA ARG A 208 -66.75 12.57 24.12
C ARG A 208 -67.70 12.70 22.94
N LEU A 209 -67.52 11.87 21.90
CA LEU A 209 -68.40 11.85 20.75
C LEU A 209 -69.81 11.39 21.13
N GLU A 210 -69.95 10.35 21.95
CA GLU A 210 -71.25 9.91 22.49
C GLU A 210 -71.93 11.00 23.30
N ALA A 211 -71.19 11.70 24.17
CA ALA A 211 -71.71 12.84 24.91
C ALA A 211 -72.17 13.97 23.98
N SER A 212 -71.39 14.28 22.94
CA SER A 212 -71.77 15.28 21.94
C SER A 212 -72.99 14.84 21.12
N LEU A 213 -73.11 13.56 20.79
CA LEU A 213 -74.25 13.01 20.04
C LEU A 213 -75.52 13.08 20.89
N LYS A 214 -75.42 12.77 22.19
CA LYS A 214 -76.52 12.94 23.14
C LYS A 214 -76.92 14.41 23.35
N GLU A 215 -75.97 15.34 23.25
CA GLU A 215 -76.27 16.77 23.21
C GLU A 215 -77.01 17.16 21.92
N LEU A 216 -76.61 16.61 20.77
CA LEU A 216 -77.29 16.83 19.49
C LEU A 216 -78.69 16.20 19.43
N GLU A 217 -78.92 15.04 20.06
CA GLU A 217 -80.24 14.39 20.14
C GLU A 217 -81.27 15.29 20.87
N ASN A 218 -80.81 16.18 21.75
CA ASN A 218 -81.64 17.19 22.42
C ASN A 218 -81.91 18.44 21.56
N ILE A 219 -81.46 18.50 20.31
CA ILE A 219 -81.68 19.62 19.40
C ILE A 219 -82.78 19.24 18.41
N ASN A 220 -84.01 19.72 18.64
CA ASN A 220 -85.06 19.65 17.63
C ASN A 220 -84.64 20.49 16.41
N PRO A 221 -84.42 19.90 15.22
CA PRO A 221 -83.95 20.63 14.05
C PRO A 221 -84.98 21.66 13.55
N GLU A 222 -86.29 21.36 13.65
CA GLU A 222 -87.37 22.30 13.27
C GLU A 222 -87.35 23.59 14.11
N GLU A 223 -86.84 23.55 15.35
CA GLU A 223 -86.79 24.72 16.24
C GLU A 223 -85.57 25.62 15.98
N ASN A 224 -84.54 25.17 15.26
CA ASN A 224 -83.37 25.99 14.93
C ASN A 224 -83.49 26.72 13.59
N ASP A 225 -84.30 26.20 12.65
CA ASP A 225 -84.45 26.80 11.32
C ASP A 225 -85.47 27.96 11.27
N MET A 226 -86.36 28.05 12.27
CA MET A 226 -87.33 29.16 12.34
C MET A 226 -86.63 30.51 12.50
N THR A 227 -87.11 31.55 11.82
CA THR A 227 -86.58 32.90 12.07
C THR A 227 -87.06 33.44 13.43
N LEU A 228 -86.33 34.38 14.05
CA LEU A 228 -86.81 35.03 15.28
C LEU A 228 -88.17 35.71 15.05
N GLN A 229 -88.38 36.23 13.84
CA GLN A 229 -89.64 36.84 13.44
C GLN A 229 -90.79 35.82 13.39
N GLU A 230 -90.56 34.62 12.87
CA GLU A 230 -91.54 33.53 12.90
C GLU A 230 -91.90 33.10 14.32
N LEU A 231 -90.91 32.97 15.21
CA LEU A 231 -91.14 32.62 16.62
C LEU A 231 -91.95 33.69 17.35
N LEU A 232 -91.64 34.97 17.11
CA LEU A 232 -92.39 36.09 17.68
C LEU A 232 -93.82 36.15 17.12
N ASN A 233 -93.99 35.92 15.82
CA ASN A 233 -95.32 35.86 15.19
C ASN A 233 -96.15 34.69 15.75
N ARG A 234 -95.54 33.53 16.01
CA ARG A 234 -96.20 32.38 16.65
C ARG A 234 -96.57 32.64 18.10
N ILE A 235 -95.74 33.37 18.85
CA ILE A 235 -96.10 33.82 20.21
C ILE A 235 -97.28 34.79 20.17
N ASN A 236 -97.27 35.74 19.23
CA ASN A 236 -98.31 36.75 19.10
C ASN A 236 -99.66 36.17 18.66
N ASN A 237 -99.63 35.07 17.91
CA ASN A 237 -100.82 34.37 17.38
C ASN A 237 -101.14 33.07 18.12
N ALA A 238 -100.54 32.82 19.30
CA ALA A 238 -100.77 31.58 20.04
C ALA A 238 -102.10 31.61 20.80
N ASP A 239 -102.95 30.60 20.57
CA ASP A 239 -104.25 30.48 21.23
C ASP A 239 -104.15 29.93 22.66
N THR A 240 -103.02 29.33 23.04
CA THR A 240 -102.79 28.76 24.37
C THR A 240 -101.51 29.29 25.03
N GLY A 241 -101.54 29.42 26.36
CA GLY A 241 -100.36 29.79 27.14
C GLY A 241 -99.22 28.77 27.04
N ILE A 242 -99.52 27.51 26.73
CA ILE A 242 -98.53 26.45 26.53
C ILE A 242 -97.72 26.71 25.25
N ASP A 243 -98.37 27.14 24.17
CA ASP A 243 -97.68 27.46 22.92
C ASP A 243 -96.80 28.72 23.03
N ILE A 244 -97.25 29.70 23.82
CA ILE A 244 -96.44 30.88 24.18
C ILE A 244 -95.17 30.43 24.93
N LEU A 245 -95.32 29.56 25.94
CA LEU A 245 -94.18 29.06 26.71
C LEU A 245 -93.21 28.23 25.87
N LYS A 246 -93.72 27.37 24.98
CA LYS A 246 -92.90 26.55 24.09
C LYS A 246 -92.07 27.43 23.14
N ASN A 247 -92.70 28.37 22.44
CA ASN A 247 -91.99 29.28 21.54
C ASN A 247 -91.05 30.24 22.30
N GLY A 248 -91.44 30.69 23.49
CA GLY A 248 -90.58 31.50 24.37
C GLY A 248 -89.34 30.74 24.86
N ALA A 249 -89.47 29.46 25.17
CA ALA A 249 -88.35 28.60 25.56
C ALA A 249 -87.33 28.43 24.42
N ILE A 250 -87.78 28.33 23.16
CA ILE A 250 -86.89 28.28 21.99
C ILE A 250 -86.07 29.57 21.87
N ILE A 251 -86.71 30.73 22.02
CA ILE A 251 -86.02 32.04 21.97
C ILE A 251 -85.00 32.15 23.12
N LEU A 252 -85.38 31.79 24.34
CA LEU A 252 -84.49 31.80 25.50
C LEU A 252 -83.28 30.87 25.31
N ASN A 253 -83.51 29.66 24.81
CA ASN A 253 -82.45 28.71 24.49
C ASN A 253 -81.49 29.25 23.43
N ARG A 254 -81.99 29.92 22.38
CA ARG A 254 -81.15 30.58 21.37
C ARG A 254 -80.29 31.69 21.96
N ILE A 255 -80.86 32.53 22.81
CA ILE A 255 -80.12 33.61 23.50
C ILE A 255 -79.04 33.01 24.40
N HIS A 256 -79.37 31.98 25.17
CA HIS A 256 -78.43 31.31 26.06
C HIS A 256 -77.29 30.66 25.28
N ARG A 257 -77.58 29.87 24.23
CA ARG A 257 -76.58 29.29 23.33
C ARG A 257 -75.67 30.34 22.70
N THR A 258 -76.24 31.47 22.26
CA THR A 258 -75.44 32.56 21.68
C THR A 258 -74.51 33.20 22.72
N LYS A 259 -74.98 33.39 23.95
CA LYS A 259 -74.14 33.90 25.05
C LYS A 259 -73.03 32.91 25.43
N GLU A 260 -73.34 31.62 25.54
CA GLU A 260 -72.34 30.59 25.86
C GLU A 260 -71.30 30.43 24.74
N ARG A 261 -71.70 30.45 23.47
CA ARG A 261 -70.75 30.46 22.34
C ARG A 261 -69.81 31.66 22.40
N LYS A 262 -70.32 32.86 22.70
CA LYS A 262 -69.47 34.06 22.87
C LYS A 262 -68.47 33.88 24.02
N LYS A 263 -68.90 33.34 25.17
CA LYS A 263 -67.98 33.05 26.28
C LYS A 263 -66.91 32.02 25.90
N LYS A 264 -67.31 30.97 25.18
CA LYS A 264 -66.40 29.92 24.70
C LYS A 264 -65.34 30.47 23.75
N ILE A 265 -65.73 31.28 22.78
CA ILE A 265 -64.81 31.96 21.85
C ILE A 265 -63.83 32.84 22.62
N ILE A 266 -64.32 33.68 23.55
CA ILE A 266 -63.45 34.55 24.37
C ILE A 266 -62.45 33.74 25.20
N ALA A 267 -62.87 32.60 25.76
CA ALA A 267 -62.00 31.72 26.53
C ALA A 267 -60.93 31.05 25.65
N GLU A 268 -61.31 30.58 24.46
CA GLU A 268 -60.39 30.00 23.47
C GLU A 268 -59.38 31.04 22.96
N GLU A 269 -59.83 32.26 22.65
CA GLU A 269 -58.96 33.38 22.27
C GLU A 269 -57.98 33.75 23.39
N MET A 270 -58.45 33.83 24.64
CA MET A 270 -57.59 34.10 25.80
C MET A 270 -56.53 33.00 25.99
N ASN A 271 -56.93 31.73 25.87
CA ASN A 271 -56.00 30.61 25.99
C ASN A 271 -54.95 30.64 24.86
N ALA A 272 -55.35 30.90 23.61
CA ALA A 272 -54.42 31.02 22.49
C ALA A 272 -53.38 32.13 22.69
N VAL A 273 -53.81 33.28 23.23
CA VAL A 273 -52.88 34.38 23.59
C VAL A 273 -51.92 33.97 24.70
N ILE A 274 -52.38 33.25 25.71
CA ILE A 274 -51.53 32.73 26.80
C ILE A 274 -50.50 31.74 26.25
N GLU A 275 -50.91 30.79 25.41
CA GLU A 275 -50.02 29.81 24.79
C GLU A 275 -48.95 30.49 23.92
N GLN A 276 -49.33 31.49 23.10
CA GLN A 276 -48.40 32.26 22.30
C GLN A 276 -47.38 33.02 23.17
N ARG A 277 -47.84 33.65 24.25
CA ARG A 277 -46.97 34.33 25.22
C ARG A 277 -45.99 33.34 25.86
N ASP A 278 -46.46 32.18 26.29
CA ASP A 278 -45.62 31.19 26.98
C ASP A 278 -44.61 30.52 26.04
N ALA A 279 -44.99 30.30 24.78
CA ALA A 279 -44.07 29.87 23.73
C ALA A 279 -42.97 30.91 23.47
N ALA A 280 -43.34 32.19 23.36
CA ALA A 280 -42.38 33.28 23.19
C ALA A 280 -41.44 33.40 24.40
N LEU A 281 -41.97 33.33 25.62
CA LEU A 281 -41.15 33.32 26.85
C LEU A 281 -40.18 32.14 26.90
N SER A 282 -40.61 30.96 26.45
CA SER A 282 -39.76 29.77 26.39
C SER A 282 -38.64 29.93 25.37
N GLN A 283 -38.93 30.54 24.21
CA GLN A 283 -37.92 30.88 23.21
C GLN A 283 -36.92 31.91 23.75
N CYS A 284 -37.38 32.98 24.41
CA CYS A 284 -36.51 33.97 25.04
C CYS A 284 -35.56 33.32 26.06
N LYS A 285 -36.08 32.48 26.96
CA LYS A 285 -35.26 31.75 27.94
C LYS A 285 -34.20 30.87 27.30
N ARG A 286 -34.54 30.18 26.20
CA ARG A 286 -33.58 29.35 25.46
C ARG A 286 -32.46 30.19 24.85
N LEU A 287 -32.81 31.28 24.17
CA LEU A 287 -31.83 32.19 23.58
C LEU A 287 -30.93 32.84 24.64
N GLU A 288 -31.48 33.17 25.81
CA GLU A 288 -30.69 33.66 26.95
C GLU A 288 -29.67 32.62 27.45
N GLN A 289 -30.06 31.34 27.52
CA GLN A 289 -29.15 30.24 27.90
C GLN A 289 -28.06 30.01 26.84
N GLU A 290 -28.41 30.01 25.55
CA GLU A 290 -27.46 29.89 24.45
C GLU A 290 -26.45 31.04 24.45
N LEU A 291 -26.90 32.27 24.70
CA LEU A 291 -26.03 33.42 24.86
C LEU A 291 -25.09 33.28 26.06
N HIS A 292 -25.57 32.74 27.19
CA HIS A 292 -24.72 32.47 28.34
C HIS A 292 -23.64 31.44 28.01
N HIS A 293 -24.02 30.33 27.38
CA HIS A 293 -23.09 29.26 26.98
C HIS A 293 -22.04 29.78 25.99
N LEU A 294 -22.43 30.57 24.99
CA LEU A 294 -21.48 31.20 24.05
C LEU A 294 -20.54 32.18 24.73
N LYS A 295 -21.01 32.94 25.73
CA LYS A 295 -20.14 33.81 26.54
C LYS A 295 -19.15 33.01 27.37
N GLU A 296 -19.58 31.93 28.01
CA GLU A 296 -18.70 31.03 28.76
C GLU A 296 -17.68 30.32 27.87
N GLN A 297 -18.10 29.85 26.69
CA GLN A 297 -17.21 29.23 25.71
C GLN A 297 -16.16 30.21 25.20
N ASN A 298 -16.54 31.47 24.92
CA ASN A 298 -15.58 32.51 24.51
C ASN A 298 -14.66 32.93 25.65
N GLN A 299 -15.15 32.98 26.89
CA GLN A 299 -14.32 33.31 28.04
C GLN A 299 -13.33 32.18 28.37
N THR A 300 -13.75 30.92 28.22
CA THR A 300 -12.89 29.75 28.42
C THR A 300 -11.87 29.59 27.29
N SER A 301 -12.21 29.92 26.05
CA SER A 301 -11.25 29.95 24.93
C SER A 301 -10.22 31.08 25.07
N ALA A 302 -10.65 32.27 25.51
CA ALA A 302 -9.75 33.40 25.75
C ALA A 302 -8.80 33.18 26.95
N ASN A 303 -9.24 32.46 28.00
CA ASN A 303 -8.44 32.21 29.19
C ASN A 303 -7.49 31.00 29.06
N ASN A 304 -7.52 30.24 27.95
CA ASN A 304 -6.68 29.07 27.75
C ASN A 304 -5.47 29.39 26.84
N THR A 305 -4.55 30.22 27.33
CA THR A 305 -3.32 30.64 26.61
C THR A 305 -2.45 29.46 26.15
N ARG A 306 -2.63 28.26 26.74
CA ARG A 306 -1.99 27.00 26.32
C ARG A 306 -2.51 26.46 24.99
N HIS A 307 -3.77 26.67 24.63
CA HIS A 307 -4.33 26.12 23.39
C HIS A 307 -3.80 26.86 22.15
N LEU A 308 -3.76 28.20 22.20
CA LEU A 308 -3.20 29.02 21.14
C LEU A 308 -1.71 28.75 20.90
N THR A 309 -0.95 28.40 21.94
CA THR A 309 0.49 28.07 21.81
C THR A 309 0.73 26.65 21.29
N ALA A 310 -0.11 25.68 21.65
CA ALA A 310 -0.05 24.32 21.11
C ALA A 310 -0.42 24.27 19.62
N GLU A 311 -1.49 24.95 19.22
CA GLU A 311 -1.94 25.04 17.83
C GLU A 311 -0.90 25.78 16.96
N ASN A 312 -0.30 26.85 17.47
CA ASN A 312 0.78 27.56 16.77
C ASN A 312 2.07 26.72 16.62
N ASN A 313 2.37 25.86 17.60
CA ASN A 313 3.50 24.94 17.51
C ASN A 313 3.23 23.82 16.50
N GLN A 314 2.00 23.31 16.43
CA GLN A 314 1.58 22.32 15.44
C GLN A 314 1.59 22.91 14.02
N GLU A 315 1.11 24.13 13.84
CA GLU A 315 1.16 24.86 12.57
C GLU A 315 2.62 25.09 12.11
N ARG A 316 3.53 25.43 13.04
CA ARG A 316 4.96 25.55 12.75
C ARG A 316 5.61 24.22 12.36
N ALA A 317 5.23 23.12 13.00
CA ALA A 317 5.73 21.79 12.65
C ALA A 317 5.30 21.38 11.23
N LEU A 318 4.01 21.56 10.90
CA LEU A 318 3.48 21.26 9.57
C LEU A 318 4.12 22.14 8.48
N LYS A 319 4.37 23.42 8.76
CA LYS A 319 5.10 24.30 7.82
C LYS A 319 6.54 23.83 7.60
N ALA A 320 7.24 23.41 8.66
CA ALA A 320 8.59 22.89 8.53
C ALA A 320 8.63 21.60 7.69
N GLU A 321 7.69 20.68 7.93
CA GLU A 321 7.56 19.44 7.17
C GLU A 321 7.27 19.69 5.68
N LEU A 322 6.37 20.61 5.37
CA LEU A 322 6.06 21.01 3.99
C LEU A 322 7.30 21.57 3.28
N THR A 323 8.07 22.43 3.97
CA THR A 323 9.31 22.98 3.39
C THR A 323 10.40 21.92 3.18
N ALA A 324 10.50 20.94 4.08
CA ALA A 324 11.44 19.82 3.93
C ALA A 324 11.07 18.93 2.73
N LEU A 325 9.78 18.61 2.58
CA LEU A 325 9.27 17.83 1.46
C LEU A 325 9.47 18.55 0.12
N GLN A 326 9.29 19.88 0.10
CA GLN A 326 9.56 20.72 -1.07
C GLN A 326 11.05 20.65 -1.46
N GLN A 327 11.96 20.75 -0.50
CA GLN A 327 13.41 20.65 -0.73
C GLN A 327 13.81 19.24 -1.22
N GLU A 328 13.22 18.19 -0.66
CA GLU A 328 13.46 16.81 -1.10
C GLU A 328 12.98 16.60 -2.55
N LYS A 329 11.78 17.08 -2.88
CA LYS A 329 11.25 17.05 -4.25
C LYS A 329 12.19 17.76 -5.21
N GLU A 330 12.71 18.93 -4.85
CA GLU A 330 13.65 19.69 -5.68
C GLU A 330 14.99 18.94 -5.86
N ALA A 331 15.50 18.30 -4.81
CA ALA A 331 16.71 17.49 -4.87
C ALA A 331 16.54 16.27 -5.79
N ILE A 332 15.42 15.56 -5.69
CA ILE A 332 15.09 14.43 -6.58
C ILE A 332 14.97 14.92 -8.03
N LEU A 333 14.30 16.05 -8.26
CA LEU A 333 14.16 16.62 -9.61
C LEU A 333 15.53 16.98 -10.21
N GLN A 334 16.44 17.53 -9.42
CA GLN A 334 17.81 17.77 -9.86
C GLN A 334 18.55 16.46 -10.18
N GLN A 335 18.36 15.40 -9.39
CA GLN A 335 18.94 14.09 -9.68
C GLN A 335 18.39 13.50 -10.98
N CYS A 336 17.07 13.58 -11.21
CA CYS A 336 16.45 13.14 -12.46
C CYS A 336 17.04 13.87 -13.67
N LYS A 337 17.25 15.20 -13.57
CA LYS A 337 17.89 15.97 -14.66
C LYS A 337 19.30 15.48 -14.98
N LYS A 338 20.12 15.18 -13.95
CA LYS A 338 21.47 14.63 -14.16
C LYS A 338 21.42 13.27 -14.85
N LEU A 339 20.54 12.37 -14.41
CA LEU A 339 20.36 11.07 -15.04
C LEU A 339 19.87 11.19 -16.50
N GLU A 340 18.99 12.14 -16.79
CA GLU A 340 18.60 12.43 -18.18
C GLU A 340 19.78 12.89 -19.04
N GLU A 341 20.66 13.75 -18.51
CA GLU A 341 21.87 14.21 -19.20
C GLU A 341 22.86 13.07 -19.44
N GLU A 342 23.04 12.18 -18.46
CA GLU A 342 23.85 10.96 -18.62
C GLU A 342 23.27 10.05 -19.71
N ILE A 343 21.94 9.82 -19.71
CA ILE A 343 21.27 9.04 -20.76
C ILE A 343 21.46 9.68 -22.13
N ARG A 344 21.31 11.00 -22.26
CA ARG A 344 21.56 11.72 -23.52
C ARG A 344 23.01 11.53 -23.98
N THR A 345 23.95 11.65 -23.05
CA THR A 345 25.39 11.45 -23.30
C THR A 345 25.68 10.03 -23.77
N LEU A 346 25.16 9.02 -23.09
CA LEU A 346 25.29 7.61 -23.47
C LEU A 346 24.68 7.33 -24.86
N ARG A 347 23.54 7.94 -25.20
CA ARG A 347 22.95 7.82 -26.54
C ARG A 347 23.86 8.38 -27.63
N VAL A 348 24.52 9.51 -27.37
CA VAL A 348 25.51 10.08 -28.30
C VAL A 348 26.70 9.14 -28.45
N TYR A 349 27.28 8.67 -27.34
CA TYR A 349 28.39 7.71 -27.38
C TYR A 349 28.04 6.43 -28.13
N TYR A 350 26.86 5.85 -27.86
CA TYR A 350 26.39 4.67 -28.57
C TYR A 350 26.21 4.93 -30.07
N SER A 351 25.64 6.08 -30.44
CA SER A 351 25.47 6.45 -31.85
C SER A 351 26.81 6.62 -32.55
N LEU A 352 27.78 7.28 -31.91
CA LEU A 352 29.15 7.41 -32.43
C LEU A 352 29.83 6.05 -32.59
N TYR A 353 29.76 5.21 -31.56
CA TYR A 353 30.31 3.85 -31.60
C TYR A 353 29.69 3.04 -32.75
N LYS A 354 28.37 3.12 -32.91
CA LYS A 354 27.64 2.46 -34.00
C LYS A 354 28.12 2.96 -35.37
N SER A 355 28.24 4.27 -35.56
CA SER A 355 28.75 4.84 -36.81
C SER A 355 30.21 4.45 -37.10
N VAL A 356 31.06 4.36 -36.07
CA VAL A 356 32.44 3.89 -36.21
C VAL A 356 32.48 2.40 -36.55
N SER A 357 31.63 1.58 -35.93
CA SER A 357 31.51 0.15 -36.24
C SER A 357 30.98 -0.09 -37.66
N GLU A 358 29.99 0.67 -38.09
CA GLU A 358 29.50 0.67 -39.47
C GLU A 358 30.61 1.11 -40.44
N GLY A 359 31.40 2.13 -40.07
CA GLY A 359 32.58 2.56 -40.82
C GLY A 359 33.68 1.49 -40.90
N MET A 360 33.89 0.71 -39.83
CA MET A 360 34.81 -0.44 -39.83
C MET A 360 34.30 -1.56 -40.75
N SER A 361 33.00 -1.86 -40.72
CA SER A 361 32.37 -2.82 -41.65
C SER A 361 32.50 -2.38 -43.11
N LEU A 362 32.30 -1.10 -43.40
CA LEU A 362 32.54 -0.52 -44.74
C LEU A 362 34.02 -0.58 -45.13
N LYS A 363 34.94 -0.35 -44.18
CA LYS A 363 36.38 -0.51 -44.40
C LYS A 363 36.76 -1.96 -44.69
N ASP A 364 36.16 -2.92 -44.01
CA ASP A 364 36.40 -4.35 -44.27
C ASP A 364 35.85 -4.78 -45.64
N GLN A 365 34.70 -4.25 -46.06
CA GLN A 365 34.21 -4.41 -47.44
C GLN A 365 35.15 -3.79 -48.46
N LEU A 366 35.66 -2.59 -48.20
CA LEU A 366 36.67 -1.95 -49.04
C LEU A 366 37.96 -2.76 -49.10
N ASN A 367 38.44 -3.29 -47.98
CA ASN A 367 39.61 -4.16 -47.93
C ASN A 367 39.40 -5.46 -48.71
N CYS A 368 38.19 -6.04 -48.70
CA CYS A 368 37.88 -7.20 -49.54
C CYS A 368 37.92 -6.85 -51.04
N THR A 369 37.38 -5.68 -51.43
CA THR A 369 37.50 -5.20 -52.81
C THR A 369 38.93 -4.83 -53.20
N PHE A 370 39.71 -4.27 -52.27
CA PHE A 370 41.12 -3.95 -52.46
C PHE A 370 41.96 -5.22 -52.56
N GLY A 371 41.75 -6.24 -51.73
CA GLY A 371 42.44 -7.53 -51.84
C GLY A 371 42.16 -8.22 -53.17
N THR A 372 40.97 -8.01 -53.74
CA THR A 372 40.64 -8.48 -55.11
C THR A 372 41.41 -7.69 -56.18
N SER A 373 41.59 -6.38 -56.01
CA SER A 373 42.42 -5.54 -56.89
C SER A 373 43.92 -5.78 -56.71
N GLU A 374 44.37 -6.07 -55.49
CA GLU A 374 45.75 -6.33 -55.11
C GLU A 374 46.21 -7.69 -55.65
N GLY A 375 45.37 -8.72 -55.63
CA GLY A 375 45.63 -9.96 -56.36
C GLY A 375 45.77 -9.76 -57.88
N GLY A 376 45.04 -8.81 -58.46
CA GLY A 376 45.18 -8.40 -59.86
C GLY A 376 46.46 -7.59 -60.14
N LEU A 377 46.97 -6.85 -59.14
CA LEU A 377 48.24 -6.12 -59.21
C LEU A 377 49.44 -7.03 -58.98
N GLN A 378 49.36 -8.00 -58.07
CA GLN A 378 50.39 -9.02 -57.84
C GLN A 378 50.64 -9.83 -59.11
N GLY A 379 49.58 -10.23 -59.83
CA GLY A 379 49.73 -10.88 -61.14
C GLY A 379 50.37 -9.98 -62.20
N ARG A 380 50.21 -8.65 -62.11
CA ARG A 380 50.96 -7.70 -62.96
C ARG A 380 52.42 -7.55 -62.51
N GLU A 381 52.69 -7.57 -61.22
CA GLU A 381 54.03 -7.45 -60.64
C GLU A 381 54.87 -8.72 -60.92
N ASP A 382 54.26 -9.90 -60.90
CA ASP A 382 54.87 -11.17 -61.31
C ASP A 382 55.22 -11.17 -62.82
N VAL A 383 54.38 -10.57 -63.66
CA VAL A 383 54.70 -10.36 -65.08
C VAL A 383 55.86 -9.38 -65.25
N VAL A 384 55.90 -8.31 -64.48
CA VAL A 384 56.99 -7.32 -64.53
C VAL A 384 58.32 -7.92 -64.05
N THR A 385 58.33 -8.68 -62.96
CA THR A 385 59.54 -9.37 -62.48
C THR A 385 60.03 -10.43 -63.46
N LEU A 386 59.13 -11.17 -64.12
CA LEU A 386 59.48 -12.09 -65.19
C LEU A 386 60.12 -11.37 -66.38
N THR A 387 59.57 -10.22 -66.80
CA THR A 387 60.18 -9.42 -67.87
C THR A 387 61.54 -8.85 -67.48
N TYR A 388 61.74 -8.49 -66.21
CA TYR A 388 63.02 -8.01 -65.72
C TYR A 388 64.12 -9.09 -65.78
N HIS A 389 63.80 -10.31 -65.34
CA HIS A 389 64.72 -11.46 -65.46
C HIS A 389 65.07 -11.75 -66.92
N GLN A 390 64.10 -11.67 -67.84
CA GLN A 390 64.37 -11.84 -69.27
C GLN A 390 65.31 -10.77 -69.83
N ILE A 391 65.19 -9.52 -69.38
CA ILE A 391 66.09 -8.43 -69.77
C ILE A 391 67.50 -8.68 -69.23
N GLU A 392 67.62 -9.19 -68.01
CA GLU A 392 68.91 -9.50 -67.38
C GLU A 392 69.61 -10.67 -68.07
N ASP A 393 68.87 -11.73 -68.43
CA ASP A 393 69.37 -12.85 -69.23
C ASP A 393 69.85 -12.40 -70.63
N LEU A 394 69.09 -11.51 -71.28
CA LEU A 394 69.48 -10.93 -72.57
C LEU A 394 70.75 -10.07 -72.44
N ALA A 395 70.90 -9.32 -71.35
CA ALA A 395 72.11 -8.53 -71.09
C ALA A 395 73.34 -9.42 -70.86
N ALA A 396 73.18 -10.55 -70.16
CA ALA A 396 74.24 -11.54 -69.98
C ALA A 396 74.65 -12.18 -71.31
N GLN A 397 73.69 -12.55 -72.16
CA GLN A 397 73.96 -13.06 -73.52
C GLN A 397 74.71 -12.03 -74.37
N LEU A 398 74.37 -10.74 -74.26
CA LEU A 398 75.04 -9.67 -75.00
C LEU A 398 76.49 -9.48 -74.52
N GLN A 399 76.76 -9.54 -73.21
CA GLN A 399 78.13 -9.53 -72.70
C GLN A 399 78.94 -10.73 -73.15
N GLN A 400 78.36 -11.92 -73.17
CA GLN A 400 79.01 -13.11 -73.69
C GLN A 400 79.37 -12.93 -75.17
N ALA A 401 78.43 -12.50 -76.01
CA ALA A 401 78.67 -12.23 -77.43
C ALA A 401 79.77 -11.17 -77.66
N GLN A 402 79.84 -10.13 -76.82
CA GLN A 402 80.93 -9.15 -76.89
C GLN A 402 82.28 -9.74 -76.50
N SER A 403 82.34 -10.66 -75.54
CA SER A 403 83.59 -11.33 -75.17
C SER A 403 84.08 -12.24 -76.30
N GLU A 404 83.16 -12.97 -76.95
CA GLU A 404 83.45 -13.80 -78.12
C GLU A 404 83.91 -12.95 -79.31
N GLN A 405 83.26 -11.79 -79.56
CA GLN A 405 83.68 -10.84 -80.57
C GLN A 405 85.13 -10.39 -80.34
N LYS A 406 85.49 -9.98 -79.13
CA LYS A 406 86.86 -9.56 -78.79
C LYS A 406 87.88 -10.69 -78.99
N ASP A 407 87.54 -11.93 -78.65
CA ASP A 407 88.44 -13.08 -78.87
C ASP A 407 88.64 -13.35 -80.37
N THR A 408 87.57 -13.25 -81.18
CA THR A 408 87.68 -13.38 -82.64
C THR A 408 88.48 -12.24 -83.28
N GLU A 409 88.34 -11.02 -82.78
CA GLU A 409 89.12 -9.85 -83.22
C GLU A 409 90.61 -10.03 -82.91
N LEU A 410 90.95 -10.56 -81.74
CA LEU A 410 92.33 -10.86 -81.35
C LEU A 410 92.93 -11.96 -82.23
N LYS A 411 92.14 -13.00 -82.55
CA LYS A 411 92.54 -14.04 -83.53
C LYS A 411 92.77 -13.45 -84.93
N LEU A 412 91.91 -12.54 -85.38
CA LEU A 412 92.05 -11.86 -86.68
C LEU A 412 93.31 -10.99 -86.71
N GLN A 413 93.60 -10.24 -85.64
CA GLN A 413 94.80 -9.42 -85.55
C GLN A 413 96.08 -10.28 -85.61
N LYS A 414 96.10 -11.42 -84.92
CA LYS A 414 97.21 -12.40 -85.03
C LYS A 414 97.38 -12.94 -86.45
N ALA A 415 96.28 -13.28 -87.13
CA ALA A 415 96.31 -13.74 -88.51
C ALA A 415 96.81 -12.64 -89.48
N LEU A 416 96.45 -11.37 -89.22
CA LEU A 416 96.87 -10.23 -90.03
C LEU A 416 98.39 -9.98 -89.88
N VAL A 417 98.92 -10.03 -88.67
CA VAL A 417 100.38 -9.95 -88.42
C VAL A 417 101.10 -11.12 -89.09
N ALA A 418 100.59 -12.35 -88.96
CA ALA A 418 101.16 -13.52 -89.63
C ALA A 418 101.14 -13.38 -91.17
N SER A 419 100.08 -12.80 -91.73
CA SER A 419 99.98 -12.48 -93.17
C SER A 419 100.98 -11.41 -93.58
N GLN A 420 101.21 -10.39 -92.75
CA GLN A 420 102.16 -9.32 -93.05
C GLN A 420 103.62 -9.85 -93.01
N GLU A 421 103.96 -10.68 -92.02
CA GLU A 421 105.25 -11.37 -91.96
C GLU A 421 105.46 -12.31 -93.17
N ALA A 422 104.42 -13.04 -93.57
CA ALA A 422 104.46 -13.86 -94.78
C ALA A 422 104.67 -12.99 -96.03
N ASN A 423 104.00 -11.85 -96.13
CA ASN A 423 104.16 -10.92 -97.24
C ASN A 423 105.56 -10.28 -97.28
N GLU A 424 106.14 -9.94 -96.13
CA GLU A 424 107.54 -9.48 -96.04
C GLU A 424 108.53 -10.56 -96.47
N LYS A 425 108.28 -11.82 -96.11
CA LYS A 425 109.07 -12.97 -96.60
C LYS A 425 108.94 -13.10 -98.11
N VAL A 426 107.72 -12.97 -98.66
CA VAL A 426 107.49 -12.94 -100.11
C VAL A 426 108.26 -11.80 -100.76
N GLN A 427 108.19 -10.56 -100.27
CA GLN A 427 108.95 -9.44 -100.82
C GLN A 427 110.47 -9.64 -100.74
N LYS A 428 110.98 -10.23 -99.64
CA LYS A 428 112.40 -10.58 -99.51
C LYS A 428 112.79 -11.65 -100.54
N LEU A 429 111.93 -12.65 -100.74
CA LEU A 429 112.11 -13.67 -101.77
C LEU A 429 112.04 -13.07 -103.18
N GLU A 430 111.10 -12.16 -103.46
CA GLU A 430 111.02 -11.41 -104.73
C GLU A 430 112.30 -10.61 -104.97
N ARG A 431 112.81 -9.89 -103.97
CA ARG A 431 114.09 -9.17 -104.08
C ARG A 431 115.28 -10.12 -104.28
N LEU A 432 115.31 -11.26 -103.58
CA LEU A 432 116.34 -12.29 -103.78
C LEU A 432 116.25 -12.88 -105.19
N VAL A 433 115.05 -13.16 -105.68
CA VAL A 433 114.79 -13.61 -107.05
C VAL A 433 115.28 -12.56 -108.04
N ASP A 434 115.01 -11.27 -107.81
CA ASP A 434 115.51 -10.18 -108.67
C ASP A 434 117.04 -10.04 -108.63
N VAL A 435 117.66 -10.18 -107.45
CA VAL A 435 119.12 -10.17 -107.29
C VAL A 435 119.75 -11.39 -107.96
N LEU A 436 119.15 -12.58 -107.81
CA LEU A 436 119.60 -13.80 -108.48
C LEU A 436 119.41 -13.68 -109.99
N ARG A 437 118.30 -13.12 -110.47
CA ARG A 437 118.12 -12.79 -111.90
C ARG A 437 119.21 -11.85 -112.40
N LYS A 438 119.57 -10.81 -111.63
CA LYS A 438 120.70 -9.91 -111.97
C LYS A 438 122.07 -10.60 -111.93
N LYS A 439 122.33 -11.49 -110.98
CA LYS A 439 123.63 -12.15 -110.80
C LYS A 439 123.86 -13.34 -111.72
N VAL A 440 122.85 -14.18 -111.91
CA VAL A 440 122.91 -15.32 -112.84
C VAL A 440 122.88 -14.83 -114.28
N GLY A 441 122.24 -13.69 -114.54
CA GLY A 441 122.09 -13.19 -115.90
C GLY A 441 123.37 -12.69 -116.59
N ALA A 442 124.34 -12.08 -115.91
CA ALA A 442 125.41 -11.42 -116.67
C ALA A 442 126.76 -11.19 -115.96
N GLY A 443 127.18 -12.13 -115.11
CA GLY A 443 128.57 -12.25 -114.67
C GLY A 443 129.12 -13.65 -114.96
N THR A 444 129.67 -13.82 -116.16
CA THR A 444 130.42 -14.96 -116.73
C THR A 444 131.14 -15.88 -115.73
N ILE A 445 130.82 -17.19 -115.72
CA ILE A 445 131.68 -18.24 -115.12
C ILE A 445 131.97 -19.34 -116.15
N ARG A 446 133.25 -19.72 -116.15
CA ARG A 446 134.06 -20.37 -117.16
C ARG A 446 133.90 -21.91 -117.24
N THR A 447 134.16 -22.39 -118.45
CA THR A 447 134.73 -23.68 -118.90
C THR A 447 135.39 -24.61 -117.87
N VAL A 448 134.99 -25.88 -117.88
CA VAL A 448 135.72 -27.13 -118.27
C VAL A 448 134.60 -28.17 -118.52
N ILE A 449 134.43 -28.88 -119.64
CA ILE A 449 135.32 -29.35 -120.72
C ILE A 449 135.25 -28.46 -121.97
#